data_AF-A0A133RZY2-F1
#
_entry.id   AF-A0A133RZY2-F1
#
_cell.length_a   1.000
_cell.length_b   1.000
_cell.length_c   1.000
_cell.angle_alpha   90.00
_cell.angle_beta   90.00
_cell.angle_gamma   90.00
#
_symmetry.space_group_name_H-M   'P 1'
#
loop_
_entity.id
_entity.type
_entity.pdbx_description
1 polymer ?
#
loop_
_entity_poly.entity_id
_entity_poly.type
_entity_poly.pdbx_seq_one_letter_code
_entity_poly.pdbx_strand_id
1 'polypeptide(L)'
;IDAATDQAGVDTKEAEGKAEIAKVTSAAVEVGKSAAKAEIEKAAKAKEAAINANDKLSDAEKSAAKAQVAAEAKKAIEAIEKATTEADVEAAKEAGKAEIAKVAPETTDYKAKAKAEVEAELAKKLAELENATDLTEAEKAAAKAQVVNKAKEAIEAIQKAATEADVDQAIRNFIYRISAVIREQEEYDLSKLFVNGSVTVKQGESLTDKDVLSKLNLPSGVEIVKVEKPTTSALGTVMAKVTVKLADGSVEEINVPVEVIVSQNHGNEGNGANNGANNTEAKVNKAKLEGAIHQLDELLLKESAKLDAETAKEANVLSADAKKVFANADATQAEVDAMVKRIEDFMAKVAPLTDHANTANDQSAQTPAVVPANNQSAQTTVVAPATTQAAANASQTLSAQANARKAAKELPNTGTADSTVAMVAAAASALLGLGLAGRRRKEDEEA
;
A
#
# COMPACT_ATOMS: atom_id res chain seq x y z
N ILE A 1 44.92 45.48 -42.22
CA ILE A 1 44.87 46.94 -42.45
C ILE A 1 46.05 47.35 -43.32
N ASP A 2 47.29 47.03 -42.92
CA ASP A 2 48.52 47.39 -43.65
C ASP A 2 48.61 46.94 -45.13
N ALA A 3 47.84 45.92 -45.53
CA ALA A 3 47.76 45.44 -46.91
C ALA A 3 46.74 46.20 -47.78
N ALA A 4 45.96 47.13 -47.23
CA ALA A 4 44.99 47.93 -47.98
C ALA A 4 45.68 48.98 -48.85
N THR A 5 45.22 49.16 -50.09
CA THR A 5 45.81 50.10 -51.06
C THR A 5 45.14 51.47 -51.08
N ASP A 6 44.00 51.62 -50.39
CA ASP A 6 43.23 52.86 -50.27
C ASP A 6 42.47 52.91 -48.92
N GLN A 7 41.81 54.03 -48.65
CA GLN A 7 41.04 54.23 -47.41
C GLN A 7 39.84 53.29 -47.31
N ALA A 8 39.15 52.99 -48.42
CA ALA A 8 38.00 52.10 -48.43
C ALA A 8 38.39 50.66 -47.99
N GLY A 9 39.58 50.19 -48.38
CA GLY A 9 40.15 48.93 -47.93
C GLY A 9 40.51 48.94 -46.44
N VAL A 10 41.01 50.07 -45.91
CA VAL A 10 41.26 50.24 -44.48
C VAL A 10 39.95 50.16 -43.70
N ASP A 11 38.93 50.92 -44.08
CA ASP A 11 37.61 50.97 -43.43
C ASP A 11 36.94 49.59 -43.44
N THR A 12 37.02 48.87 -44.57
CA THR A 12 36.52 47.49 -44.69
C THR A 12 37.21 46.56 -43.69
N LYS A 13 38.55 46.61 -43.60
CA LYS A 13 39.32 45.75 -42.67
C LYS A 13 39.10 46.13 -41.21
N GLU A 14 38.89 47.40 -40.90
CA GLU A 14 38.51 47.85 -39.55
C GLU A 14 37.13 47.31 -39.15
N ALA A 15 36.14 47.41 -40.05
CA ALA A 15 34.80 46.89 -39.82
C ALA A 15 34.80 45.36 -39.62
N GLU A 16 35.54 44.61 -40.44
CA GLU A 16 35.75 43.17 -40.29
C GLU A 16 36.39 42.84 -38.93
N GLY A 17 37.44 43.56 -38.53
CA GLY A 17 38.11 43.36 -37.24
C GLY A 17 37.19 43.59 -36.05
N LYS A 18 36.40 44.68 -36.07
CA LYS A 18 35.37 44.97 -35.05
C LYS A 18 34.31 43.87 -34.98
N ALA A 19 33.88 43.35 -36.13
CA ALA A 19 32.91 42.26 -36.20
C ALA A 19 33.45 40.96 -35.59
N GLU A 20 34.70 40.59 -35.87
CA GLU A 20 35.33 39.41 -35.25
C GLU A 20 35.51 39.55 -33.74
N ILE A 21 35.93 40.73 -33.25
CA ILE A 21 36.01 40.98 -31.81
C ILE A 21 34.62 40.82 -31.15
N ALA A 22 33.57 41.38 -31.77
CA ALA A 22 32.20 41.24 -31.27
C ALA A 22 31.73 39.77 -31.21
N LYS A 23 32.12 38.94 -32.19
CA LYS A 23 31.83 37.50 -32.17
C LYS A 23 32.52 36.79 -31.02
N VAL A 24 33.80 37.07 -30.78
CA VAL A 24 34.57 36.48 -29.66
C VAL A 24 33.95 36.87 -28.32
N THR A 25 33.60 38.14 -28.13
CA THR A 25 32.93 38.61 -26.91
C THR A 25 31.57 37.92 -26.72
N SER A 26 30.78 37.77 -27.79
CA SER A 26 29.49 37.07 -27.73
C SER A 26 29.65 35.59 -27.37
N ALA A 27 30.66 34.92 -27.92
CA ALA A 27 30.97 33.53 -27.59
C ALA A 27 31.38 33.35 -26.12
N ALA A 28 32.16 34.29 -25.56
CA ALA A 28 32.54 34.28 -24.16
C ALA A 28 31.32 34.41 -23.22
N VAL A 29 30.37 35.29 -23.56
CA VAL A 29 29.11 35.45 -22.82
C VAL A 29 28.29 34.15 -22.81
N GLU A 30 28.17 33.45 -23.95
CA GLU A 30 27.41 32.19 -24.03
C GLU A 30 28.04 31.04 -23.22
N VAL A 31 29.38 30.97 -23.17
CA VAL A 31 30.09 30.02 -22.29
C VAL A 31 29.80 30.37 -20.82
N GLY A 32 29.86 31.66 -20.47
CA GLY A 32 29.52 32.16 -19.13
C GLY A 32 28.10 31.79 -18.71
N LYS A 33 27.11 31.96 -19.61
CA LYS A 33 25.72 31.55 -19.36
C LYS A 33 25.60 30.07 -19.04
N SER A 34 26.27 29.21 -19.79
CA SER A 34 26.24 27.77 -19.59
C SER A 34 26.78 27.37 -18.22
N ALA A 35 27.90 27.97 -17.79
CA ALA A 35 28.47 27.75 -16.47
C ALA A 35 27.56 28.26 -15.34
N ALA A 36 26.97 29.45 -15.51
CA ALA A 36 26.06 30.05 -14.54
C ALA A 36 24.79 29.20 -14.34
N LYS A 37 24.18 28.68 -15.41
CA LYS A 37 23.02 27.78 -15.32
C LYS A 37 23.34 26.51 -14.55
N ALA A 38 24.50 25.89 -14.81
CA ALA A 38 24.93 24.69 -14.07
C ALA A 38 25.09 24.95 -12.56
N GLU A 39 25.59 26.13 -12.19
CA GLU A 39 25.71 26.55 -10.79
C GLU A 39 24.33 26.79 -10.13
N ILE A 40 23.34 27.30 -10.87
CA ILE A 40 21.95 27.41 -10.40
C ILE A 40 21.33 26.04 -10.17
N GLU A 41 21.47 25.10 -11.12
CA GLU A 41 20.97 23.74 -10.97
C GLU A 41 21.59 23.03 -9.77
N LYS A 42 22.90 23.22 -9.54
CA LYS A 42 23.61 22.69 -8.37
C LYS A 42 23.06 23.28 -7.07
N ALA A 43 22.82 24.58 -7.02
CA ALA A 43 22.24 25.24 -5.85
C ALA A 43 20.81 24.73 -5.57
N ALA A 44 19.99 24.59 -6.60
CA ALA A 44 18.63 24.02 -6.50
C ALA A 44 18.66 22.60 -5.95
N LYS A 45 19.47 21.70 -6.52
CA LYS A 45 19.63 20.31 -6.05
C LYS A 45 20.07 20.23 -4.60
N ALA A 46 21.03 21.06 -4.19
CA ALA A 46 21.50 21.11 -2.81
C ALA A 46 20.38 21.52 -1.84
N LYS A 47 19.56 22.52 -2.23
CA LYS A 47 18.43 22.99 -1.44
C LYS A 47 17.32 21.95 -1.35
N GLU A 48 16.96 21.29 -2.46
CA GLU A 48 15.98 20.20 -2.48
C GLU A 48 16.42 19.01 -1.62
N ALA A 49 17.71 18.66 -1.63
CA ALA A 49 18.26 17.62 -0.77
C ALA A 49 18.14 17.98 0.72
N ALA A 50 18.42 19.24 1.09
CA ALA A 50 18.25 19.71 2.45
C ALA A 50 16.77 19.69 2.91
N ILE A 51 15.83 20.06 2.03
CA ILE A 51 14.39 19.94 2.28
C ILE A 51 13.99 18.48 2.49
N ASN A 52 14.48 17.58 1.63
CA ASN A 52 14.20 16.15 1.72
C ASN A 52 14.67 15.52 3.03
N ALA A 53 15.88 15.90 3.47
CA ALA A 53 16.49 15.40 4.68
C ALA A 53 15.84 15.94 5.97
N ASN A 54 14.98 16.96 5.87
CA ASN A 54 14.28 17.50 7.02
C ASN A 54 13.12 16.56 7.43
N ASP A 55 13.32 15.84 8.53
CA ASP A 55 12.40 14.91 9.15
C ASP A 55 11.21 15.58 9.86
N LYS A 56 11.27 16.90 10.06
CA LYS A 56 10.18 17.68 10.64
C LYS A 56 9.11 18.08 9.64
N LEU A 57 9.38 17.91 8.34
CA LEU A 57 8.45 18.26 7.28
C LEU A 57 7.65 17.06 6.81
N SER A 58 6.37 17.33 6.58
CA SER A 58 5.45 16.48 5.83
C SER A 58 5.91 16.29 4.37
N ASP A 59 5.49 15.20 3.73
CA ASP A 59 5.76 14.98 2.29
C ASP A 59 5.12 16.06 1.42
N ALA A 60 3.94 16.56 1.82
CA ALA A 60 3.26 17.66 1.14
C ALA A 60 4.05 18.97 1.27
N GLU A 61 4.55 19.28 2.46
CA GLU A 61 5.38 20.46 2.72
C GLU A 61 6.71 20.40 1.96
N LYS A 62 7.35 19.22 1.92
CA LYS A 62 8.56 18.98 1.10
C LYS A 62 8.27 19.22 -0.37
N SER A 63 7.16 18.69 -0.88
CA SER A 63 6.77 18.84 -2.28
C SER A 63 6.54 20.31 -2.64
N ALA A 64 5.80 21.05 -1.82
CA ALA A 64 5.54 22.47 -2.01
C ALA A 64 6.83 23.30 -1.99
N ALA A 65 7.72 23.05 -1.01
CA ALA A 65 8.99 23.77 -0.91
C ALA A 65 9.93 23.48 -2.10
N LYS A 66 10.00 22.23 -2.58
CA LYS A 66 10.77 21.89 -3.79
C LYS A 66 10.19 22.55 -5.04
N ALA A 67 8.86 22.64 -5.16
CA ALA A 67 8.23 23.35 -6.26
C ALA A 67 8.62 24.84 -6.28
N GLN A 68 8.72 25.47 -5.11
CA GLN A 68 9.24 26.84 -4.98
C GLN A 68 10.72 26.94 -5.38
N VAL A 69 11.57 26.00 -4.94
CA VAL A 69 12.99 25.94 -5.38
C VAL A 69 13.10 25.85 -6.90
N ALA A 70 12.34 24.94 -7.52
CA ALA A 70 12.32 24.77 -8.97
C ALA A 70 11.84 26.03 -9.70
N ALA A 71 10.83 26.72 -9.15
CA ALA A 71 10.33 27.98 -9.70
C ALA A 71 11.39 29.09 -9.65
N GLU A 72 12.10 29.26 -8.54
CA GLU A 72 13.17 30.25 -8.41
C GLU A 72 14.39 29.91 -9.29
N ALA A 73 14.76 28.62 -9.38
CA ALA A 73 15.81 28.18 -10.29
C ALA A 73 15.47 28.48 -11.76
N LYS A 74 14.21 28.24 -12.17
CA LYS A 74 13.73 28.59 -13.51
C LYS A 74 13.83 30.09 -13.78
N LYS A 75 13.37 30.94 -12.86
CA LYS A 75 13.49 32.42 -12.99
C LYS A 75 14.94 32.87 -13.13
N ALA A 76 15.85 32.28 -12.34
CA ALA A 76 17.27 32.58 -12.43
C ALA A 76 17.88 32.18 -13.78
N ILE A 77 17.54 31.00 -14.30
CA ILE A 77 17.98 30.53 -15.62
C ILE A 77 17.46 31.46 -16.73
N GLU A 78 16.19 31.88 -16.67
CA GLU A 78 15.62 32.83 -17.64
C GLU A 78 16.31 34.21 -17.58
N ALA A 79 16.72 34.67 -16.39
CA ALA A 79 17.49 35.90 -16.24
C ALA A 79 18.89 35.78 -16.85
N ILE A 80 19.57 34.65 -16.63
CA ILE A 80 20.88 34.34 -17.24
C ILE A 80 20.77 34.29 -18.77
N GLU A 81 19.69 33.73 -19.33
CA GLU A 81 19.48 33.69 -20.78
C GLU A 81 19.36 35.08 -21.41
N LYS A 82 18.69 36.00 -20.71
CA LYS A 82 18.48 37.39 -21.14
C LYS A 82 19.71 38.28 -20.98
N ALA A 83 20.71 37.84 -20.22
CA ALA A 83 21.93 38.61 -19.98
C ALA A 83 22.72 38.83 -21.29
N THR A 84 23.21 40.05 -21.49
CA THR A 84 23.96 40.45 -22.71
C THR A 84 25.46 40.62 -22.47
N THR A 85 25.88 40.70 -21.21
CA THR A 85 27.28 40.84 -20.82
C THR A 85 27.65 39.81 -19.76
N GLU A 86 28.95 39.54 -19.59
CA GLU A 86 29.44 38.64 -18.53
C GLU A 86 29.07 39.14 -17.13
N ALA A 87 29.07 40.46 -16.93
CA ALA A 87 28.66 41.08 -15.66
C ALA A 87 27.18 40.83 -15.36
N ASP A 88 26.30 40.91 -16.37
CA ASP A 88 24.88 40.61 -16.22
C ASP A 88 24.65 39.13 -15.90
N VAL A 89 25.41 38.23 -16.53
CA VAL A 89 25.37 36.79 -16.24
C VAL A 89 25.75 36.52 -14.78
N GLU A 90 26.83 37.13 -14.31
CA GLU A 90 27.31 36.98 -12.94
C GLU A 90 26.28 37.52 -11.93
N ALA A 91 25.73 38.70 -12.18
CA ALA A 91 24.70 39.29 -11.34
C ALA A 91 23.43 38.44 -11.27
N ALA A 92 22.95 37.91 -12.40
CA ALA A 92 21.78 37.04 -12.46
C ALA A 92 22.01 35.71 -11.72
N LYS A 93 23.21 35.14 -11.82
CA LYS A 93 23.62 33.93 -11.10
C LYS A 93 23.58 34.14 -9.59
N GLU A 94 24.21 35.20 -9.08
CA GLU A 94 24.27 35.48 -7.65
C GLU A 94 22.89 35.82 -7.06
N ALA A 95 22.09 36.62 -7.78
CA ALA A 95 20.71 36.89 -7.40
C ALA A 95 19.87 35.60 -7.34
N GLY A 96 19.98 34.73 -8.36
CA GLY A 96 19.29 33.45 -8.40
C GLY A 96 19.66 32.52 -7.25
N LYS A 97 20.96 32.41 -6.93
CA LYS A 97 21.43 31.64 -5.76
C LYS A 97 20.84 32.18 -4.45
N ALA A 98 20.77 33.50 -4.30
CA ALA A 98 20.20 34.13 -3.11
C ALA A 98 18.70 33.83 -2.95
N GLU A 99 17.90 33.89 -4.03
CA GLU A 99 16.47 33.56 -3.97
C GLU A 99 16.22 32.08 -3.68
N ILE A 100 16.97 31.16 -4.30
CA ILE A 100 16.92 29.72 -3.97
C ILE A 100 17.23 29.48 -2.49
N ALA A 101 18.24 30.19 -1.94
CA ALA A 101 18.62 30.05 -0.54
C ALA A 101 17.51 30.50 0.42
N LYS A 102 16.73 31.53 0.05
CA LYS A 102 15.62 32.08 0.85
C LYS A 102 14.41 31.15 0.93
N VAL A 103 14.24 30.21 0.00
CA VAL A 103 13.12 29.26 0.05
C VAL A 103 13.13 28.53 1.40
N ALA A 104 12.07 28.69 2.17
CA ALA A 104 11.88 28.01 3.44
C ALA A 104 10.55 27.25 3.38
N PRO A 105 10.52 25.98 3.81
CA PRO A 105 9.27 25.24 3.88
C PRO A 105 8.36 25.90 4.91
N GLU A 106 7.10 26.10 4.54
CA GLU A 106 6.06 26.43 5.51
C GLU A 106 5.79 25.19 6.36
N THR A 107 5.85 25.34 7.68
CA THR A 107 5.55 24.26 8.63
C THR A 107 4.12 24.41 9.12
N THR A 108 3.27 23.45 8.82
CA THR A 108 1.98 23.22 9.45
C THR A 108 2.14 22.22 10.59
N ASP A 109 1.60 22.53 11.77
CA ASP A 109 1.62 21.60 12.90
C ASP A 109 0.58 20.49 12.70
N TYR A 110 0.95 19.50 11.88
CA TYR A 110 0.10 18.34 11.57
C TYR A 110 -0.33 17.58 12.84
N LYS A 111 0.51 17.56 13.88
CA LYS A 111 0.17 16.96 15.18
C LYS A 111 -0.93 17.75 15.90
N ALA A 112 -0.88 19.08 15.87
CA ALA A 112 -1.96 19.90 16.43
C ALA A 112 -3.29 19.68 15.70
N LYS A 113 -3.27 19.62 14.36
CA LYS A 113 -4.46 19.31 13.56
C LYS A 113 -5.03 17.93 13.88
N ALA A 114 -4.18 16.90 13.94
CA ALA A 114 -4.57 15.54 14.28
C ALA A 114 -5.17 15.42 15.69
N LYS A 115 -4.61 16.13 16.66
CA LYS A 115 -5.19 16.20 18.02
C LYS A 115 -6.58 16.82 18.01
N ALA A 116 -6.76 17.93 17.29
CA ALA A 116 -8.06 18.57 17.15
C ALA A 116 -9.09 17.65 16.47
N GLU A 117 -8.67 16.84 15.50
CA GLU A 117 -9.52 15.84 14.86
C GLU A 117 -9.94 14.71 15.82
N VAL A 118 -9.00 14.20 16.62
CA VAL A 118 -9.29 13.22 17.68
C VAL A 118 -10.28 13.78 18.71
N GLU A 119 -10.10 15.04 19.12
CA GLU A 119 -11.01 15.72 20.06
C GLU A 119 -12.41 15.93 19.47
N ALA A 120 -12.50 16.33 18.20
CA ALA A 120 -13.76 16.50 17.50
C ALA A 120 -14.53 15.17 17.36
N GLU A 121 -13.83 14.10 17.00
CA GLU A 121 -14.43 12.78 16.83
C GLU A 121 -14.79 12.13 18.18
N LEU A 122 -13.98 12.34 19.22
CA LEU A 122 -14.33 12.02 20.60
C LEU A 122 -15.65 12.69 21.01
N ALA A 123 -15.78 13.99 20.75
CA ALA A 123 -17.00 14.74 21.11
C ALA A 123 -18.24 14.19 20.39
N LYS A 124 -18.13 13.88 19.09
CA LYS A 124 -19.23 13.22 18.34
C LYS A 124 -19.61 11.89 18.98
N LYS A 125 -18.62 11.04 19.26
CA LYS A 125 -18.89 9.71 19.82
C LYS A 125 -19.53 9.77 21.21
N LEU A 126 -19.07 10.68 22.07
CA LEU A 126 -19.68 10.91 23.38
C LEU A 126 -21.14 11.37 23.27
N ALA A 127 -21.47 12.21 22.29
CA ALA A 127 -22.84 12.65 22.04
C ALA A 127 -23.73 11.49 21.52
N GLU A 128 -23.21 10.61 20.66
CA GLU A 128 -23.93 9.39 20.25
C GLU A 128 -24.23 8.48 21.45
N LEU A 129 -23.23 8.28 22.32
CA LEU A 129 -23.35 7.46 23.53
C LEU A 129 -24.37 8.00 24.54
N GLU A 130 -24.45 9.33 24.67
CA GLU A 130 -25.44 9.99 25.52
C GLU A 130 -26.87 9.67 25.06
N ASN A 131 -27.09 9.76 23.75
CA ASN A 131 -28.40 9.61 23.11
C ASN A 131 -28.79 8.14 22.84
N ALA A 132 -27.93 7.17 23.13
CA ALA A 132 -28.23 5.75 22.96
C ALA A 132 -29.41 5.34 23.86
N THR A 133 -30.47 4.77 23.28
CA THR A 133 -31.69 4.36 24.02
C THR A 133 -31.71 2.87 24.37
N ASP A 134 -30.83 2.10 23.75
CA ASP A 134 -30.63 0.65 23.88
C ASP A 134 -29.65 0.27 25.00
N LEU A 135 -28.97 1.26 25.59
CA LEU A 135 -28.00 1.06 26.67
C LEU A 135 -28.52 1.55 28.02
N THR A 136 -28.18 0.82 29.06
CA THR A 136 -28.35 1.28 30.44
C THR A 136 -27.37 2.42 30.77
N GLU A 137 -27.69 3.22 31.79
CA GLU A 137 -26.81 4.30 32.24
C GLU A 137 -25.42 3.82 32.68
N ALA A 138 -25.33 2.60 33.25
CA ALA A 138 -24.07 1.99 33.61
C ALA A 138 -23.22 1.63 32.37
N GLU A 139 -23.83 1.07 31.34
CA GLU A 139 -23.16 0.73 30.07
C GLU A 139 -22.72 1.98 29.32
N LYS A 140 -23.55 3.04 29.29
CA LYS A 140 -23.16 4.34 28.74
C LYS A 140 -21.94 4.91 29.46
N ALA A 141 -21.95 4.91 30.79
CA ALA A 141 -20.83 5.42 31.57
C ALA A 141 -19.54 4.63 31.29
N ALA A 142 -19.61 3.30 31.21
CA ALA A 142 -18.49 2.44 30.87
C ALA A 142 -17.98 2.70 29.44
N ALA A 143 -18.87 2.79 28.46
CA ALA A 143 -18.53 3.08 27.06
C ALA A 143 -17.86 4.45 26.91
N LYS A 144 -18.42 5.50 27.53
CA LYS A 144 -17.83 6.85 27.52
C LYS A 144 -16.42 6.85 28.12
N ALA A 145 -16.21 6.14 29.23
CA ALA A 145 -14.88 6.01 29.84
C ALA A 145 -13.89 5.31 28.90
N GLN A 146 -14.31 4.26 28.19
CA GLN A 146 -13.46 3.59 27.20
C GLN A 146 -13.10 4.53 26.04
N VAL A 147 -14.08 5.22 25.43
CA VAL A 147 -13.82 6.16 24.32
C VAL A 147 -12.84 7.26 24.74
N VAL A 148 -13.02 7.83 25.94
CA VAL A 148 -12.09 8.84 26.49
C VAL A 148 -10.67 8.28 26.65
N ASN A 149 -10.52 7.06 27.15
CA ASN A 149 -9.22 6.43 27.28
C ASN A 149 -8.57 6.15 25.91
N LYS A 150 -9.35 5.71 24.90
CA LYS A 150 -8.84 5.52 23.53
C LYS A 150 -8.40 6.83 22.88
N ALA A 151 -9.09 7.93 23.15
CA ALA A 151 -8.65 9.25 22.69
C ALA A 151 -7.32 9.67 23.34
N LYS A 152 -7.13 9.42 24.65
CA LYS A 152 -5.85 9.67 25.32
C LYS A 152 -4.71 8.86 24.70
N GLU A 153 -4.91 7.56 24.51
CA GLU A 153 -3.92 6.67 23.86
C GLU A 153 -3.56 7.16 22.44
N ALA A 154 -4.55 7.63 21.68
CA ALA A 154 -4.34 8.20 20.34
C ALA A 154 -3.54 9.51 20.37
N ILE A 155 -3.88 10.42 21.28
CA ILE A 155 -3.15 11.70 21.45
C ILE A 155 -1.69 11.45 21.84
N GLU A 156 -1.42 10.48 22.71
CA GLU A 156 -0.06 10.07 23.06
C GLU A 156 0.69 9.47 21.87
N ALA A 157 0.03 8.64 21.06
CA ALA A 157 0.61 8.08 19.84
C ALA A 157 0.95 9.18 18.83
N ILE A 158 0.05 10.16 18.62
CA ILE A 158 0.29 11.34 17.75
C ILE A 158 1.48 12.17 18.26
N GLN A 159 1.63 12.32 19.58
CA GLN A 159 2.79 13.03 20.15
C GLN A 159 4.10 12.30 19.86
N LYS A 160 4.13 10.98 20.02
CA LYS A 160 5.30 10.11 19.82
C LYS A 160 5.62 9.82 18.34
N ALA A 161 4.65 10.01 17.44
CA ALA A 161 4.80 9.77 16.01
C ALA A 161 6.01 10.51 15.42
N ALA A 162 6.81 9.81 14.62
CA ALA A 162 7.99 10.37 13.98
C ALA A 162 7.65 10.95 12.59
N THR A 163 6.61 10.41 11.95
CA THR A 163 6.19 10.79 10.59
C THR A 163 4.71 11.16 10.52
N GLU A 164 4.30 11.82 9.44
CA GLU A 164 2.89 12.08 9.15
C GLU A 164 2.10 10.76 8.96
N ALA A 165 2.70 9.76 8.33
CA ALA A 165 2.10 8.44 8.17
C ALA A 165 1.79 7.75 9.52
N ASP A 166 2.66 7.94 10.53
CA ASP A 166 2.43 7.45 11.89
C ASP A 166 1.27 8.19 12.57
N VAL A 167 1.13 9.50 12.32
CA VAL A 167 0.00 10.30 12.82
C VAL A 167 -1.30 9.86 12.18
N ASP A 168 -1.33 9.68 10.86
CA ASP A 168 -2.51 9.19 10.15
C ASP A 168 -2.89 7.78 10.62
N GLN A 169 -1.90 6.92 10.87
CA GLN A 169 -2.14 5.59 11.42
C GLN A 169 -2.74 5.68 12.83
N ALA A 170 -2.27 6.61 13.67
CA ALA A 170 -2.83 6.83 15.00
C ALA A 170 -4.30 7.29 14.93
N ILE A 171 -4.66 8.19 14.00
CA ILE A 171 -6.04 8.62 13.77
C ILE A 171 -6.91 7.45 13.28
N ARG A 172 -6.46 6.68 12.28
CA ARG A 172 -7.19 5.50 11.78
C ARG A 172 -7.44 4.47 12.88
N ASN A 173 -6.40 4.17 13.66
CA ASN A 173 -6.51 3.24 14.80
C ASN A 173 -7.49 3.77 15.85
N PHE A 174 -7.49 5.07 16.11
CA PHE A 174 -8.42 5.71 17.03
C PHE A 174 -9.87 5.56 16.55
N ILE A 175 -10.17 5.97 15.31
CA ILE A 175 -11.51 5.88 14.71
C ILE A 175 -12.02 4.44 14.73
N TYR A 176 -11.17 3.47 14.35
CA TYR A 176 -11.51 2.05 14.41
C TYR A 176 -11.88 1.62 15.84
N ARG A 177 -11.04 1.95 16.83
CA ARG A 177 -11.24 1.51 18.22
C ARG A 177 -12.47 2.13 18.87
N ILE A 178 -12.77 3.41 18.62
CA ILE A 178 -13.98 4.04 19.16
C ILE A 178 -15.26 3.54 18.47
N SER A 179 -15.18 3.13 17.20
CA SER A 179 -16.32 2.53 16.48
C SER A 179 -16.69 1.13 16.99
N ALA A 180 -15.73 0.46 17.65
CA ALA A 180 -15.90 -0.84 18.28
C ALA A 180 -16.40 -0.76 19.73
N VAL A 181 -16.31 0.39 20.41
CA VAL A 181 -16.87 0.54 21.76
C VAL A 181 -18.39 0.44 21.67
N ILE A 182 -18.96 -0.63 22.25
CA ILE A 182 -20.39 -1.09 22.27
C ILE A 182 -20.75 -2.16 21.24
N ARG A 183 -20.01 -2.30 20.14
CA ARG A 183 -20.03 -3.61 19.50
C ARG A 183 -19.36 -4.53 20.50
N GLU A 184 -20.09 -5.48 21.05
CA GLU A 184 -19.45 -6.72 21.47
C GLU A 184 -18.48 -7.07 20.33
N GLN A 185 -17.17 -7.01 20.61
CA GLN A 185 -16.40 -8.12 20.13
C GLN A 185 -17.16 -9.30 20.70
N GLU A 186 -17.82 -10.09 19.86
CA GLU A 186 -17.74 -11.51 20.12
C GLU A 186 -16.23 -11.72 20.33
N GLU A 187 -15.85 -11.92 21.59
CA GLU A 187 -14.59 -12.56 21.94
C GLU A 187 -14.42 -13.62 20.86
N TYR A 188 -13.38 -13.51 20.03
CA TYR A 188 -13.23 -14.33 18.83
C TYR A 188 -13.13 -15.76 19.34
N ASP A 189 -14.27 -16.43 19.51
CA ASP A 189 -14.33 -17.70 20.19
C ASP A 189 -13.78 -18.68 19.17
N LEU A 190 -12.47 -18.90 19.28
CA LEU A 190 -11.73 -19.80 18.42
C LEU A 190 -12.35 -21.21 18.47
N SER A 191 -13.13 -21.51 19.51
CA SER A 191 -13.94 -22.72 19.61
C SER A 191 -15.02 -22.78 18.52
N LYS A 192 -15.68 -21.67 18.16
CA LYS A 192 -16.67 -21.64 17.06
C LYS A 192 -16.04 -21.75 15.67
N LEU A 193 -14.77 -21.32 15.52
CA LEU A 193 -14.10 -21.26 14.23
C LEU A 193 -13.29 -22.52 13.90
N PHE A 194 -12.67 -23.12 14.92
CA PHE A 194 -11.74 -24.24 14.73
C PHE A 194 -12.28 -25.58 15.22
N VAL A 195 -13.38 -25.66 15.96
CA VAL A 195 -13.94 -26.94 16.42
C VAL A 195 -14.92 -27.50 15.39
N ASN A 196 -14.60 -28.66 14.82
CA ASN A 196 -15.38 -29.35 13.79
C ASN A 196 -16.35 -30.41 14.37
N GLY A 197 -16.67 -30.35 15.66
CA GLY A 197 -17.64 -31.23 16.33
C GLY A 197 -17.23 -31.61 17.76
N SER A 198 -17.96 -32.54 18.37
CA SER A 198 -17.67 -33.06 19.70
C SER A 198 -16.90 -34.39 19.68
N VAL A 199 -16.20 -34.69 20.78
CA VAL A 199 -15.62 -36.02 21.04
C VAL A 199 -16.63 -36.82 21.85
N THR A 200 -17.05 -37.99 21.38
CA THR A 200 -17.92 -38.89 22.17
C THR A 200 -17.08 -39.94 22.87
N VAL A 201 -17.26 -40.08 24.18
CA VAL A 201 -16.53 -41.05 25.03
C VAL A 201 -17.49 -41.74 26.00
N LYS A 202 -17.21 -42.99 26.34
CA LYS A 202 -18.02 -43.72 27.33
C LYS A 202 -17.67 -43.25 28.74
N GLN A 203 -18.66 -43.27 29.62
CA GLN A 203 -18.47 -42.92 31.03
C GLN A 203 -17.33 -43.73 31.66
N GLY A 204 -16.35 -43.04 32.26
CA GLY A 204 -15.19 -43.63 32.91
C GLY A 204 -14.03 -44.02 31.99
N GLU A 205 -14.16 -43.89 30.66
CA GLU A 205 -13.05 -44.09 29.73
C GLU A 205 -12.15 -42.84 29.64
N SER A 206 -10.85 -43.07 29.43
CA SER A 206 -9.87 -41.98 29.34
C SER A 206 -9.80 -41.41 27.93
N LEU A 207 -9.80 -40.08 27.80
CA LEU A 207 -9.58 -39.40 26.52
C LEU A 207 -8.09 -39.39 26.14
N THR A 208 -7.81 -39.53 24.85
CA THR A 208 -6.49 -39.27 24.29
C THR A 208 -6.41 -37.87 23.69
N ASP A 209 -5.20 -37.30 23.65
CA ASP A 209 -4.98 -35.97 23.07
C ASP A 209 -5.29 -35.98 21.58
N LYS A 210 -5.07 -37.13 20.90
CA LYS A 210 -5.43 -37.34 19.50
C LYS A 210 -6.94 -37.19 19.27
N ASP A 211 -7.78 -37.69 20.18
CA ASP A 211 -9.23 -37.62 20.03
C ASP A 211 -9.70 -36.16 20.09
N VAL A 212 -9.17 -35.38 21.03
CA VAL A 212 -9.45 -33.95 21.19
C VAL A 212 -8.94 -33.17 19.98
N LEU A 213 -7.69 -33.37 19.57
CA LEU A 213 -7.05 -32.65 18.46
C LEU A 213 -7.68 -32.97 17.11
N SER A 214 -8.20 -34.19 16.90
CA SER A 214 -8.88 -34.59 15.66
C SER A 214 -10.15 -33.78 15.38
N LYS A 215 -10.66 -33.08 16.41
CA LYS A 215 -11.83 -32.19 16.31
C LYS A 215 -11.45 -30.73 16.14
N LEU A 216 -10.16 -30.39 16.05
CA LEU A 216 -9.71 -29.03 15.73
C LEU A 216 -9.21 -28.95 14.28
N ASN A 217 -9.56 -27.86 13.61
CA ASN A 217 -9.07 -27.48 12.30
C ASN A 217 -8.15 -26.26 12.41
N LEU A 218 -6.94 -26.48 12.90
CA LEU A 218 -5.97 -25.41 13.11
C LEU A 218 -5.24 -25.05 11.81
N PRO A 219 -5.09 -23.75 11.47
CA PRO A 219 -4.35 -23.32 10.30
C PRO A 219 -2.83 -23.54 10.45
N SER A 220 -2.12 -23.60 9.32
CA SER A 220 -0.65 -23.71 9.30
C SER A 220 0.01 -22.52 10.00
N GLY A 221 0.87 -22.80 10.98
CA GLY A 221 1.55 -21.78 11.79
C GLY A 221 1.00 -21.62 13.22
N VAL A 222 -0.01 -22.39 13.61
CA VAL A 222 -0.47 -22.49 15.00
C VAL A 222 0.22 -23.65 15.71
N GLU A 223 0.86 -23.37 16.84
CA GLU A 223 1.53 -24.38 17.67
C GLU A 223 0.65 -24.78 18.86
N ILE A 224 0.51 -26.09 19.12
CA ILE A 224 -0.23 -26.58 20.29
C ILE A 224 0.71 -26.55 21.49
N VAL A 225 0.33 -25.79 22.51
CA VAL A 225 1.13 -25.60 23.73
C VAL A 225 0.74 -26.60 24.81
N LYS A 226 -0.57 -26.83 24.99
CA LYS A 226 -1.08 -27.71 26.05
C LYS A 226 -2.48 -28.25 25.72
N VAL A 227 -2.76 -29.47 26.15
CA VAL A 227 -4.10 -30.09 26.11
C VAL A 227 -4.50 -30.52 27.51
N GLU A 228 -5.59 -29.97 28.05
CA GLU A 228 -6.17 -30.36 29.32
C GLU A 228 -7.49 -31.10 29.08
N LYS A 229 -7.57 -32.32 29.62
CA LYS A 229 -8.70 -33.23 29.39
C LYS A 229 -9.64 -33.23 30.59
N PRO A 230 -10.97 -33.22 30.37
CA PRO A 230 -11.94 -33.28 31.44
C PRO A 230 -12.05 -34.71 32.00
N THR A 231 -12.61 -34.83 33.20
CA THR A 231 -12.96 -36.14 33.77
C THR A 231 -14.28 -36.65 33.17
N THR A 232 -14.33 -37.93 32.78
CA THR A 232 -15.50 -38.57 32.15
C THR A 232 -16.38 -39.33 33.14
N SER A 233 -16.31 -38.98 34.42
CA SER A 233 -17.00 -39.70 35.50
C SER A 233 -18.51 -39.44 35.55
N ALA A 234 -18.98 -38.33 34.97
CA ALA A 234 -20.39 -37.95 34.91
C ALA A 234 -20.87 -37.89 33.44
N LEU A 235 -22.12 -38.30 33.21
CA LEU A 235 -22.77 -38.21 31.90
C LEU A 235 -23.05 -36.73 31.54
N GLY A 236 -22.97 -36.40 30.25
CA GLY A 236 -23.24 -35.05 29.75
C GLY A 236 -22.06 -34.44 28.98
N THR A 237 -22.19 -33.16 28.61
CA THR A 237 -21.17 -32.42 27.87
C THR A 237 -20.17 -31.76 28.83
N VAL A 238 -18.89 -32.08 28.67
CA VAL A 238 -17.77 -31.46 29.39
C VAL A 238 -16.77 -30.89 28.37
N MET A 239 -15.91 -29.94 28.76
CA MET A 239 -14.99 -29.28 27.83
C MET A 239 -13.54 -29.70 28.04
N ALA A 240 -12.85 -30.07 26.97
CA ALA A 240 -11.39 -30.16 26.94
C ALA A 240 -10.81 -28.82 26.50
N LYS A 241 -9.73 -28.38 27.16
CA LYS A 241 -9.08 -27.09 26.89
C LYS A 241 -7.81 -27.31 26.10
N VAL A 242 -7.68 -26.67 24.96
CA VAL A 242 -6.47 -26.73 24.12
C VAL A 242 -5.86 -25.33 24.06
N THR A 243 -4.70 -25.16 24.66
CA THR A 243 -3.93 -23.92 24.58
C THR A 243 -3.07 -23.93 23.33
N VAL A 244 -3.23 -22.91 22.50
CA VAL A 244 -2.49 -22.75 21.24
C VAL A 244 -1.71 -21.45 21.24
N LYS A 245 -0.61 -21.43 20.48
CA LYS A 245 0.17 -20.24 20.19
C LYS A 245 0.03 -19.91 18.71
N LEU A 246 -0.42 -18.70 18.43
CA LEU A 246 -0.61 -18.18 17.07
C LEU A 246 0.71 -17.68 16.48
N ALA A 247 0.75 -17.46 15.16
CA ALA A 247 1.95 -17.06 14.43
C ALA A 247 2.48 -15.66 14.83
N ASP A 248 1.64 -14.82 15.43
CA ASP A 248 1.98 -13.51 15.99
C ASP A 248 2.59 -13.60 17.41
N GLY A 249 2.65 -14.81 17.98
CA GLY A 249 3.17 -15.07 19.32
C GLY A 249 2.12 -15.06 20.43
N SER A 250 0.86 -14.73 20.12
CA SER A 250 -0.27 -14.69 21.08
C SER A 250 -0.65 -16.11 21.53
N VAL A 251 -1.10 -16.25 22.78
CA VAL A 251 -1.49 -17.54 23.38
C VAL A 251 -2.98 -17.51 23.69
N GLU A 252 -3.74 -18.45 23.14
CA GLU A 252 -5.20 -18.51 23.22
C GLU A 252 -5.70 -19.91 23.62
N GLU A 253 -6.89 -20.01 24.22
CA GLU A 253 -7.50 -21.27 24.66
C GLU A 253 -8.72 -21.63 23.79
N ILE A 254 -8.77 -22.88 23.32
CA ILE A 254 -9.86 -23.43 22.51
C ILE A 254 -10.60 -24.48 23.36
N ASN A 255 -11.91 -24.34 23.49
CA ASN A 255 -12.76 -25.28 24.22
C ASN A 255 -13.39 -26.31 23.28
N VAL A 256 -13.04 -27.58 23.46
CA VAL A 256 -13.55 -28.69 22.65
C VAL A 256 -14.61 -29.45 23.44
N PRO A 257 -15.85 -29.56 22.95
CA PRO A 257 -16.90 -30.29 23.63
C PRO A 257 -16.65 -31.80 23.58
N VAL A 258 -16.81 -32.43 24.73
CA VAL A 258 -16.72 -33.88 24.94
C VAL A 258 -18.05 -34.37 25.49
N GLU A 259 -18.70 -35.29 24.79
CA GLU A 259 -19.97 -35.89 25.18
C GLU A 259 -19.74 -37.25 25.84
N VAL A 260 -20.10 -37.35 27.12
CA VAL A 260 -19.97 -38.58 27.89
C VAL A 260 -21.27 -39.37 27.86
N ILE A 261 -21.24 -40.53 27.21
CA ILE A 261 -22.43 -41.38 26.98
C ILE A 261 -22.36 -42.69 27.80
N VAL A 262 -23.52 -43.30 28.01
CA VAL A 262 -23.65 -44.63 28.62
C VAL A 262 -23.25 -45.72 27.62
N SER A 263 -22.49 -46.71 28.08
CA SER A 263 -22.19 -47.92 27.30
C SER A 263 -23.46 -48.74 27.06
N GLN A 264 -24.06 -48.66 25.87
CA GLN A 264 -25.09 -49.61 25.48
C GLN A 264 -24.44 -50.95 25.08
N ASN A 265 -24.67 -51.98 25.89
CA ASN A 265 -24.45 -53.36 25.50
C ASN A 265 -25.57 -53.79 24.55
N HIS A 266 -25.22 -54.15 23.32
CA HIS A 266 -26.17 -54.77 22.39
C HIS A 266 -26.47 -56.21 22.84
N GLY A 267 -27.51 -56.37 23.64
CA GLY A 267 -28.16 -57.64 23.94
C GLY A 267 -29.39 -57.83 23.05
N ASN A 268 -29.38 -58.93 22.31
CA ASN A 268 -30.47 -59.53 21.54
C ASN A 268 -31.81 -59.58 22.30
N GLU A 269 -32.93 -59.19 21.67
CA GLU A 269 -34.22 -59.93 21.59
C GLU A 269 -35.39 -59.06 21.09
N GLY A 270 -36.08 -59.55 20.04
CA GLY A 270 -37.50 -59.88 20.16
C GLY A 270 -38.58 -58.78 20.16
N ASN A 271 -39.22 -58.65 19.00
CA ASN A 271 -40.66 -58.53 18.77
C ASN A 271 -41.41 -57.24 19.13
N GLY A 272 -42.24 -56.80 18.18
CA GLY A 272 -43.00 -55.57 18.23
C GLY A 272 -44.18 -55.57 19.20
N ALA A 273 -44.44 -54.39 19.75
CA ALA A 273 -45.76 -53.95 20.17
C ALA A 273 -45.78 -52.42 20.13
N ASN A 274 -46.84 -51.90 19.52
CA ASN A 274 -47.07 -50.50 19.19
C ASN A 274 -47.94 -49.83 20.28
N ASN A 275 -47.60 -48.61 20.69
CA ASN A 275 -48.47 -47.53 21.23
C ASN A 275 -47.56 -46.49 21.92
N GLY A 276 -47.63 -45.18 21.71
CA GLY A 276 -48.57 -44.29 21.03
C GLY A 276 -48.38 -42.88 21.61
N ALA A 277 -48.74 -41.84 20.85
CA ALA A 277 -48.56 -40.39 21.09
C ALA A 277 -47.15 -39.87 20.70
N ASN A 278 -46.96 -38.82 19.90
CA ASN A 278 -47.84 -37.80 19.32
C ASN A 278 -47.06 -37.19 18.12
N ASN A 279 -47.74 -36.57 17.16
CA ASN A 279 -47.15 -35.92 15.97
C ASN A 279 -45.81 -35.21 16.26
N THR A 280 -44.73 -35.66 15.62
CA THR A 280 -43.54 -34.82 15.39
C THR A 280 -43.41 -34.70 13.88
N GLU A 281 -43.66 -33.50 13.38
CA GLU A 281 -43.43 -33.09 11.99
C GLU A 281 -42.08 -33.67 11.50
N ALA A 282 -42.08 -34.25 10.30
CA ALA A 282 -40.85 -34.72 9.68
C ALA A 282 -39.87 -33.55 9.61
N LYS A 283 -38.86 -33.57 10.48
CA LYS A 283 -37.85 -32.50 10.59
C LYS A 283 -37.19 -32.35 9.22
N VAL A 284 -37.30 -31.17 8.63
CA VAL A 284 -36.80 -30.86 7.29
C VAL A 284 -35.29 -31.13 7.22
N ASN A 285 -34.87 -31.94 6.25
CA ASN A 285 -33.48 -32.32 6.05
C ASN A 285 -32.74 -31.24 5.27
N LYS A 286 -31.87 -30.50 5.98
CA LYS A 286 -31.10 -29.37 5.44
C LYS A 286 -29.64 -29.71 5.09
N ALA A 287 -29.19 -30.94 5.31
CA ALA A 287 -27.78 -31.32 5.13
C ALA A 287 -27.30 -31.14 3.67
N LYS A 288 -28.18 -31.36 2.69
CA LYS A 288 -27.88 -31.12 1.27
C LYS A 288 -27.74 -29.63 0.95
N LEU A 289 -28.56 -28.79 1.56
CA LEU A 289 -28.50 -27.34 1.40
C LEU A 289 -27.23 -26.76 2.05
N GLU A 290 -26.85 -27.27 3.22
CA GLU A 290 -25.59 -26.93 3.88
C GLU A 290 -24.38 -27.23 2.98
N GLY A 291 -24.32 -28.44 2.41
CA GLY A 291 -23.27 -28.80 1.46
C GLY A 291 -23.24 -27.90 0.21
N ALA A 292 -24.40 -27.59 -0.37
CA ALA A 292 -24.49 -26.72 -1.54
C ALA A 292 -24.06 -25.27 -1.24
N ILE A 293 -24.42 -24.74 -0.06
CA ILE A 293 -23.98 -23.41 0.40
C ILE A 293 -22.46 -23.37 0.55
N HIS A 294 -21.84 -24.41 1.12
CA HIS A 294 -20.39 -24.49 1.25
C HIS A 294 -19.68 -24.47 -0.11
N GLN A 295 -20.21 -25.20 -1.10
CA GLN A 295 -19.64 -25.20 -2.46
C GLN A 295 -19.75 -23.83 -3.13
N LEU A 296 -20.87 -23.14 -2.95
CA LEU A 296 -21.07 -21.79 -3.51
C LEU A 296 -20.17 -20.74 -2.82
N ASP A 297 -20.02 -20.84 -1.51
CA ASP A 297 -19.13 -19.96 -0.73
C ASP A 297 -17.66 -20.20 -1.09
N GLU A 298 -17.25 -21.47 -1.30
CA GLU A 298 -15.90 -21.81 -1.74
C GLU A 298 -15.58 -21.24 -3.12
N LEU A 299 -16.54 -21.26 -4.05
CA LEU A 299 -16.42 -20.65 -5.37
C LEU A 299 -16.28 -19.12 -5.26
N LEU A 300 -17.10 -18.46 -4.43
CA LEU A 300 -17.01 -17.03 -4.17
C LEU A 300 -15.67 -16.63 -3.51
N LEU A 301 -15.09 -17.50 -2.67
CA LEU A 301 -13.83 -17.21 -1.99
C LEU A 301 -12.61 -17.45 -2.88
N LYS A 302 -12.59 -18.53 -3.66
CA LYS A 302 -11.41 -18.97 -4.42
C LYS A 302 -11.40 -18.50 -5.87
N GLU A 303 -12.57 -18.26 -6.45
CA GLU A 303 -12.72 -18.05 -7.89
C GLU A 303 -13.51 -16.78 -8.24
N SER A 304 -13.78 -15.90 -7.27
CA SER A 304 -14.47 -14.62 -7.51
C SER A 304 -13.78 -13.72 -8.52
N ALA A 305 -12.45 -13.81 -8.65
CA ALA A 305 -11.69 -13.08 -9.67
C ALA A 305 -11.87 -13.63 -11.10
N LYS A 306 -12.40 -14.85 -11.25
CA LYS A 306 -12.69 -15.50 -12.53
C LYS A 306 -14.15 -15.30 -12.98
N LEU A 307 -15.02 -14.84 -12.08
CA LEU A 307 -16.40 -14.50 -12.40
C LEU A 307 -16.50 -13.07 -12.93
N ASP A 308 -17.35 -12.84 -13.94
CA ASP A 308 -17.73 -11.48 -14.30
C ASP A 308 -18.57 -10.83 -13.18
N ALA A 309 -18.61 -9.50 -13.16
CA ALA A 309 -19.24 -8.73 -12.08
C ALA A 309 -20.75 -9.00 -11.94
N GLU A 310 -21.44 -9.41 -13.02
CA GLU A 310 -22.86 -9.72 -13.00
C GLU A 310 -23.09 -11.12 -12.43
N THR A 311 -22.30 -12.11 -12.84
CA THR A 311 -22.34 -13.49 -12.30
C THR A 311 -21.90 -13.54 -10.82
N ALA A 312 -20.89 -12.75 -10.43
CA ALA A 312 -20.47 -12.63 -9.02
C ALA A 312 -21.58 -12.01 -8.15
N LYS A 313 -22.35 -11.06 -8.68
CA LYS A 313 -23.51 -10.49 -7.99
C LYS A 313 -24.64 -11.51 -7.87
N GLU A 314 -24.91 -12.29 -8.93
CA GLU A 314 -25.89 -13.39 -8.91
C GLU A 314 -25.52 -14.45 -7.85
N ALA A 315 -24.24 -14.85 -7.78
CA ALA A 315 -23.72 -15.79 -6.78
C ALA A 315 -23.88 -15.29 -5.33
N ASN A 316 -23.54 -14.01 -5.07
CA ASN A 316 -23.67 -13.43 -3.73
C ASN A 316 -25.13 -13.33 -3.29
N VAL A 317 -26.05 -12.99 -4.19
CA VAL A 317 -27.49 -12.98 -3.91
C VAL A 317 -27.99 -14.38 -3.63
N LEU A 318 -27.56 -15.37 -4.43
CA LEU A 318 -27.96 -16.77 -4.25
C LEU A 318 -27.44 -17.36 -2.93
N SER A 319 -26.19 -17.06 -2.53
CA SER A 319 -25.64 -17.46 -1.22
C SER A 319 -26.43 -16.83 -0.07
N ALA A 320 -26.78 -15.55 -0.17
CA ALA A 320 -27.59 -14.87 0.85
C ALA A 320 -28.99 -15.47 0.97
N ASP A 321 -29.67 -15.75 -0.14
CA ASP A 321 -31.01 -16.36 -0.14
C ASP A 321 -30.99 -17.81 0.35
N ALA A 322 -29.94 -18.57 0.03
CA ALA A 322 -29.76 -19.92 0.54
C ALA A 322 -29.55 -19.95 2.06
N LYS A 323 -28.74 -19.02 2.59
CA LYS A 323 -28.53 -18.87 4.04
C LYS A 323 -29.81 -18.48 4.78
N LYS A 324 -30.69 -17.67 4.16
CA LYS A 324 -32.01 -17.35 4.73
C LYS A 324 -32.92 -18.58 4.78
N VAL A 325 -32.99 -19.38 3.71
CA VAL A 325 -33.77 -20.64 3.70
C VAL A 325 -33.22 -21.65 4.71
N PHE A 326 -31.88 -21.71 4.84
CA PHE A 326 -31.23 -22.57 5.83
C PHE A 326 -31.56 -22.14 7.28
N ALA A 327 -31.52 -20.84 7.57
CA ALA A 327 -31.82 -20.29 8.89
C ALA A 327 -33.32 -20.28 9.24
N ASN A 328 -34.22 -20.33 8.25
CA ASN A 328 -35.66 -20.33 8.49
C ASN A 328 -36.11 -21.68 9.10
N ALA A 329 -36.52 -21.66 10.37
CA ALA A 329 -36.99 -22.84 11.10
C ALA A 329 -38.27 -23.44 10.49
N ASP A 330 -39.09 -22.61 9.83
CA ASP A 330 -40.38 -22.97 9.24
C ASP A 330 -40.28 -23.32 7.75
N ALA A 331 -39.08 -23.33 7.17
CA ALA A 331 -38.88 -23.67 5.76
C ALA A 331 -39.33 -25.11 5.49
N THR A 332 -40.18 -25.29 4.48
CA THR A 332 -40.65 -26.60 4.03
C THR A 332 -39.55 -27.35 3.28
N GLN A 333 -39.63 -28.70 3.24
CA GLN A 333 -38.66 -29.50 2.48
C GLN A 333 -38.64 -29.13 0.98
N ALA A 334 -39.78 -28.74 0.42
CA ALA A 334 -39.86 -28.30 -0.97
C ALA A 334 -39.08 -26.99 -1.22
N GLU A 335 -39.07 -26.07 -0.26
CA GLU A 335 -38.29 -24.82 -0.36
C GLU A 335 -36.79 -25.09 -0.22
N VAL A 336 -36.41 -26.01 0.68
CA VAL A 336 -35.01 -26.44 0.83
C VAL A 336 -34.52 -27.13 -0.45
N ASP A 337 -35.29 -28.06 -1.00
CA ASP A 337 -34.93 -28.78 -2.23
C ASP A 337 -34.90 -27.85 -3.46
N ALA A 338 -35.83 -26.89 -3.55
CA ALA A 338 -35.81 -25.88 -4.61
C ALA A 338 -34.57 -24.98 -4.54
N MET A 339 -34.12 -24.64 -3.33
CA MET A 339 -32.92 -23.84 -3.14
C MET A 339 -31.65 -24.62 -3.48
N VAL A 340 -31.56 -25.88 -3.04
CA VAL A 340 -30.47 -26.79 -3.44
C VAL A 340 -30.37 -26.86 -4.95
N LYS A 341 -31.49 -27.11 -5.63
CA LYS A 341 -31.54 -27.21 -7.09
C LYS A 341 -31.08 -25.91 -7.77
N ARG A 342 -31.48 -24.74 -7.24
CA ARG A 342 -31.08 -23.45 -7.79
C ARG A 342 -29.57 -23.20 -7.66
N ILE A 343 -28.96 -23.67 -6.57
CA ILE A 343 -27.50 -23.62 -6.37
C ILE A 343 -26.82 -24.59 -7.34
N GLU A 344 -27.30 -25.83 -7.46
CA GLU A 344 -26.76 -26.82 -8.40
C GLU A 344 -26.82 -26.32 -9.86
N ASP A 345 -27.94 -25.73 -10.29
CA ASP A 345 -28.12 -25.15 -11.62
C ASP A 345 -27.15 -23.98 -11.85
N PHE A 346 -26.94 -23.13 -10.82
CA PHE A 346 -25.97 -22.04 -10.88
C PHE A 346 -24.53 -22.56 -10.99
N MET A 347 -24.15 -23.55 -10.17
CA MET A 347 -22.82 -24.16 -10.19
C MET A 347 -22.52 -24.82 -11.55
N ALA A 348 -23.52 -25.47 -12.16
CA ALA A 348 -23.39 -26.03 -13.51
C ALA A 348 -23.21 -24.96 -14.60
N LYS A 349 -23.85 -23.78 -14.44
CA LYS A 349 -23.69 -22.63 -15.35
C LYS A 349 -22.29 -22.01 -15.27
N VAL A 350 -21.67 -21.98 -14.08
CA VAL A 350 -20.37 -21.33 -13.87
C VAL A 350 -19.16 -22.28 -13.99
N ALA A 351 -19.38 -23.59 -13.96
CA ALA A 351 -18.33 -24.61 -14.16
C ALA A 351 -17.44 -24.42 -15.41
N PRO A 352 -17.94 -24.04 -16.60
CA PRO A 352 -17.06 -23.79 -17.77
C PRO A 352 -16.22 -22.51 -17.66
N LEU A 353 -16.47 -21.64 -16.68
CA LEU A 353 -15.72 -20.39 -16.45
C LEU A 353 -14.55 -20.58 -15.47
N THR A 354 -14.50 -21.69 -14.74
CA THR A 354 -13.57 -21.89 -13.62
C THR A 354 -12.41 -22.85 -13.94
N ASP A 355 -12.50 -23.59 -15.04
CA ASP A 355 -11.54 -24.64 -15.42
C ASP A 355 -10.56 -24.19 -16.51
N HIS A 356 -9.37 -23.72 -16.11
CA HIS A 356 -8.11 -23.86 -16.87
C HIS A 356 -6.90 -23.70 -15.94
N ALA A 357 -6.19 -24.80 -15.68
CA ALA A 357 -4.83 -24.77 -15.17
C ALA A 357 -3.83 -24.73 -16.34
N ASN A 358 -3.11 -23.60 -16.44
CA ASN A 358 -1.71 -23.47 -16.90
C ASN A 358 -1.37 -23.73 -18.39
N THR A 359 -1.27 -22.66 -19.19
CA THR A 359 -0.06 -22.34 -20.00
C THR A 359 0.03 -20.83 -20.26
N ALA A 360 1.27 -20.35 -20.31
CA ALA A 360 1.65 -18.94 -20.36
C ALA A 360 1.37 -18.23 -21.69
N ASN A 361 1.33 -16.90 -21.57
CA ASN A 361 1.77 -15.86 -22.51
C ASN A 361 0.71 -15.08 -23.31
N ASP A 362 0.39 -13.91 -22.76
CA ASP A 362 0.35 -12.56 -23.35
C ASP A 362 -0.63 -12.17 -24.49
N GLN A 363 -1.12 -10.95 -24.29
CA GLN A 363 -1.75 -9.98 -25.20
C GLN A 363 -3.25 -10.09 -25.54
N SER A 364 -4.00 -9.32 -24.75
CA SER A 364 -4.69 -8.10 -25.19
C SER A 364 -5.22 -8.05 -26.65
N ALA A 365 -6.55 -7.95 -26.70
CA ALA A 365 -7.32 -6.98 -27.50
C ALA A 365 -7.27 -7.12 -29.03
N GLN A 366 -8.36 -7.64 -29.61
CA GLN A 366 -9.47 -6.81 -30.11
C GLN A 366 -10.50 -7.67 -30.87
N THR A 367 -11.77 -7.53 -30.45
CA THR A 367 -12.99 -7.75 -31.25
C THR A 367 -13.02 -6.87 -32.52
N PRO A 368 -13.93 -7.02 -33.53
CA PRO A 368 -15.22 -7.73 -33.45
C PRO A 368 -15.70 -8.51 -34.72
N ALA A 369 -16.66 -9.40 -34.44
CA ALA A 369 -17.89 -9.72 -35.19
C ALA A 369 -17.88 -9.98 -36.73
N VAL A 370 -18.47 -11.12 -37.14
CA VAL A 370 -19.78 -11.26 -37.80
C VAL A 370 -19.89 -12.67 -38.44
N VAL A 371 -20.93 -13.40 -38.06
CA VAL A 371 -21.47 -14.66 -38.66
C VAL A 371 -22.10 -14.33 -40.05
N PRO A 372 -22.19 -15.19 -41.10
CA PRO A 372 -22.44 -16.65 -41.05
C PRO A 372 -21.69 -17.55 -42.04
N ALA A 373 -21.89 -18.85 -41.80
CA ALA A 373 -21.61 -20.00 -42.64
C ALA A 373 -22.02 -19.89 -44.12
N ASN A 374 -21.21 -20.46 -45.03
CA ASN A 374 -21.61 -21.62 -45.82
C ASN A 374 -20.48 -22.21 -46.70
N ASN A 375 -20.46 -23.54 -46.73
CA ASN A 375 -20.14 -24.44 -47.84
C ASN A 375 -18.73 -24.51 -48.50
N GLN A 376 -18.19 -25.73 -48.35
CA GLN A 376 -17.73 -26.67 -49.40
C GLN A 376 -16.57 -26.29 -50.32
N SER A 377 -15.65 -27.28 -50.35
CA SER A 377 -14.85 -27.72 -51.50
C SER A 377 -13.78 -26.73 -51.96
N ALA A 378 -12.65 -27.12 -52.48
CA ALA A 378 -11.93 -28.37 -52.66
C ALA A 378 -10.55 -27.93 -53.16
N GLN A 379 -9.63 -28.89 -53.24
CA GLN A 379 -8.53 -28.90 -54.21
C GLN A 379 -7.40 -27.87 -53.98
N THR A 380 -6.12 -28.13 -54.23
CA THR A 380 -5.32 -29.31 -54.54
C THR A 380 -3.94 -28.75 -54.92
N THR A 381 -2.92 -29.56 -54.71
CA THR A 381 -1.61 -29.52 -55.37
C THR A 381 -0.57 -28.55 -54.84
N VAL A 382 0.43 -29.02 -54.10
CA VAL A 382 1.64 -29.82 -54.42
C VAL A 382 2.72 -29.10 -55.27
N VAL A 383 3.95 -29.17 -54.71
CA VAL A 383 5.32 -29.11 -55.28
C VAL A 383 5.97 -27.73 -55.58
N ALA A 384 6.83 -27.32 -54.61
CA ALA A 384 8.29 -27.06 -54.66
C ALA A 384 9.03 -26.87 -56.03
N PRO A 385 10.31 -26.41 -56.10
CA PRO A 385 11.29 -26.16 -55.00
C PRO A 385 12.22 -24.93 -55.08
N ALA A 386 12.91 -24.70 -53.95
CA ALA A 386 14.31 -24.26 -53.72
C ALA A 386 14.86 -22.94 -54.30
N THR A 387 15.36 -22.06 -53.43
CA THR A 387 16.80 -22.00 -53.05
C THR A 387 17.07 -21.02 -51.88
N THR A 388 17.97 -21.46 -50.99
CA THR A 388 18.78 -20.79 -49.95
C THR A 388 18.74 -19.26 -49.78
N GLN A 389 18.62 -18.77 -48.53
CA GLN A 389 19.71 -18.10 -47.78
C GLN A 389 19.35 -17.85 -46.30
N ALA A 390 20.38 -17.85 -45.44
CA ALA A 390 20.36 -17.83 -43.99
C ALA A 390 20.05 -16.47 -43.34
N ALA A 391 19.53 -16.48 -42.11
CA ALA A 391 20.13 -15.88 -40.90
C ALA A 391 19.14 -15.92 -39.72
N ALA A 392 19.52 -16.64 -38.66
CA ALA A 392 18.85 -16.62 -37.36
C ALA A 392 19.69 -15.77 -36.40
N ASN A 393 19.05 -14.90 -35.62
CA ASN A 393 19.63 -14.26 -34.44
C ASN A 393 18.82 -14.73 -33.22
N ALA A 394 19.49 -15.45 -32.33
CA ALA A 394 19.03 -15.75 -30.98
C ALA A 394 19.90 -14.99 -29.98
N SER A 395 19.23 -14.33 -29.05
CA SER A 395 19.77 -13.74 -27.83
C SER A 395 20.29 -14.83 -26.89
N GLN A 396 21.39 -14.58 -26.16
CA GLN A 396 21.41 -14.74 -24.70
C GLN A 396 22.71 -14.24 -24.04
N THR A 397 22.47 -13.77 -22.83
CA THR A 397 23.24 -13.18 -21.73
C THR A 397 24.39 -14.05 -21.18
N LEU A 398 25.46 -13.42 -20.65
CA LEU A 398 26.05 -13.63 -19.29
C LEU A 398 27.59 -13.48 -19.20
N SER A 399 27.98 -12.68 -18.19
CA SER A 399 29.11 -12.80 -17.23
C SER A 399 30.54 -13.21 -17.67
N ALA A 400 31.47 -12.30 -17.34
CA ALA A 400 32.81 -12.46 -16.75
C ALA A 400 33.58 -13.79 -16.95
N GLN A 401 34.82 -13.72 -17.47
CA GLN A 401 36.09 -13.86 -16.71
C GLN A 401 37.33 -13.89 -17.64
N ALA A 402 38.33 -13.07 -17.30
CA ALA A 402 39.78 -13.23 -17.42
C ALA A 402 40.53 -13.50 -18.77
N ASN A 403 41.56 -12.65 -18.96
CA ASN A 403 42.90 -12.89 -19.54
C ASN A 403 43.08 -13.08 -21.06
N ALA A 404 43.67 -12.08 -21.74
CA ALA A 404 45.12 -12.03 -22.06
C ALA A 404 45.46 -10.87 -23.03
N ARG A 405 46.69 -10.36 -22.92
CA ARG A 405 47.24 -9.07 -23.42
C ARG A 405 47.60 -9.02 -24.91
N LYS A 406 47.57 -7.79 -25.48
CA LYS A 406 48.65 -7.03 -26.19
C LYS A 406 47.99 -5.97 -27.11
N ALA A 407 48.47 -4.78 -27.40
CA ALA A 407 49.47 -3.82 -26.89
C ALA A 407 49.39 -2.58 -27.82
N ALA A 408 49.87 -1.42 -27.34
CA ALA A 408 50.08 -0.13 -28.03
C ALA A 408 48.84 0.81 -28.11
N LYS A 409 48.89 2.13 -27.84
CA LYS A 409 49.99 3.09 -27.65
C LYS A 409 49.37 4.38 -27.06
N GLU A 410 49.74 4.81 -25.86
CA GLU A 410 49.33 6.12 -25.29
C GLU A 410 50.61 6.86 -24.85
N LEU A 411 50.72 8.15 -25.21
CA LEU A 411 51.76 9.07 -24.73
C LEU A 411 51.23 9.82 -23.50
N PRO A 412 52.10 10.18 -22.54
CA PRO A 412 51.70 10.75 -21.26
C PRO A 412 51.54 12.27 -21.33
N ASN A 413 50.60 12.82 -20.55
CA ASN A 413 50.73 14.19 -20.07
C ASN A 413 50.69 14.21 -18.53
N THR A 414 51.66 14.95 -18.00
CA THR A 414 52.23 15.03 -16.65
C THR A 414 51.29 15.76 -15.67
N GLY A 415 51.05 15.29 -14.43
CA GLY A 415 51.93 15.42 -13.25
C GLY A 415 52.15 16.91 -12.91
N THR A 416 51.77 17.49 -11.76
CA THR A 416 52.17 17.26 -10.35
C THR A 416 51.48 18.35 -9.48
N ALA A 417 51.36 18.35 -8.14
CA ALA A 417 51.58 17.44 -7.01
C ALA A 417 50.98 18.09 -5.73
N ASP A 418 50.79 17.27 -4.69
CA ASP A 418 50.35 17.56 -3.33
C ASP A 418 51.13 18.63 -2.54
N SER A 419 50.49 19.21 -1.52
CA SER A 419 51.12 19.29 -0.19
C SER A 419 50.11 19.44 0.96
N THR A 420 50.34 18.67 2.03
CA THR A 420 49.70 18.74 3.34
C THR A 420 50.59 19.51 4.34
N VAL A 421 49.94 20.03 5.40
CA VAL A 421 50.49 20.52 6.69
C VAL A 421 50.91 22.00 6.80
N ALA A 422 50.18 22.78 7.61
CA ALA A 422 50.65 23.50 8.83
C ALA A 422 49.82 24.76 9.17
N MET A 423 49.43 24.89 10.44
CA MET A 423 48.88 26.09 11.08
C MET A 423 49.86 27.28 11.04
N VAL A 424 49.36 28.50 10.82
CA VAL A 424 49.89 29.74 11.45
C VAL A 424 48.73 30.71 11.70
N ALA A 425 48.69 31.24 12.93
CA ALA A 425 47.82 32.29 13.40
C ALA A 425 48.39 33.70 13.15
N ALA A 426 47.49 34.70 13.21
CA ALA A 426 47.71 36.11 13.54
C ALA A 426 48.35 37.07 12.52
N ALA A 427 47.55 38.05 12.07
CA ALA A 427 47.84 39.50 11.94
C ALA A 427 46.55 40.16 11.38
N ALA A 428 45.72 40.86 12.15
CA ALA A 428 45.87 42.24 12.64
C ALA A 428 46.14 43.29 11.54
N SER A 429 45.16 44.21 11.40
CA SER A 429 45.26 45.61 10.94
C SER A 429 44.82 45.93 9.51
N ALA A 430 43.64 46.55 9.40
CA ALA A 430 43.41 47.71 8.53
C ALA A 430 42.34 48.63 9.17
N LEU A 431 42.83 49.67 9.83
CA LEU A 431 42.12 50.91 10.19
C LEU A 431 42.06 51.82 8.95
N LEU A 432 40.91 52.47 8.70
CA LEU A 432 40.69 53.78 8.01
C LEU A 432 39.22 53.80 7.51
N GLY A 433 38.33 54.76 7.76
CA GLY A 433 38.29 56.03 8.51
C GLY A 433 36.79 56.40 8.64
N LEU A 434 36.32 56.84 9.80
CA LEU A 434 36.13 58.24 10.20
C LEU A 434 35.24 59.09 9.27
N GLY A 435 34.04 59.42 9.77
CA GLY A 435 33.36 60.70 9.55
C GLY A 435 32.19 60.70 8.58
N LEU A 436 30.96 60.96 9.06
CA LEU A 436 30.44 62.33 9.18
C LEU A 436 28.97 62.29 9.66
N ALA A 437 28.73 62.86 10.84
CA ALA A 437 27.40 63.14 11.36
C ALA A 437 27.02 64.59 11.02
N GLY A 438 25.77 64.81 10.62
CA GLY A 438 25.12 66.13 10.54
C GLY A 438 24.15 66.20 9.36
N ARG A 439 23.00 66.87 9.42
CA ARG A 439 22.28 67.59 10.48
C ARG A 439 20.91 67.87 9.85
N ARG A 440 19.85 67.76 10.66
CA ARG A 440 18.45 68.05 10.29
C ARG A 440 18.27 69.44 9.66
N ARG A 441 17.45 69.53 8.60
CA ARG A 441 16.54 70.63 8.21
C ARG A 441 15.21 69.91 7.90
N LYS A 442 14.05 70.14 8.51
CA LYS A 442 13.20 71.34 8.74
C LYS A 442 12.73 71.99 7.43
N GLU A 443 11.57 71.55 6.96
CA GLU A 443 10.52 72.27 6.18
C GLU A 443 9.21 71.54 6.60
N ASP A 444 8.33 72.16 7.39
CA ASP A 444 7.18 73.03 7.00
C ASP A 444 6.11 72.21 6.24
N GLU A 445 4.99 71.87 6.88
CA GLU A 445 3.74 72.67 6.96
C GLU A 445 2.77 72.23 5.86
N GLU A 446 1.74 71.45 6.20
CA GLU A 446 0.37 71.54 5.65
C GLU A 446 -0.60 70.56 6.34
N ALA A 447 -1.74 71.13 6.76
CA ALA A 447 -3.01 70.56 7.23
C ALA A 447 -3.10 69.91 8.63
#